data_AF-A0A8J2IG21-F1
#
_entry.id   AF-A0A8J2IG21-F1
#
_cell.length_a   1.000
_cell.length_b   1.000
_cell.length_c   1.000
_cell.angle_alpha   90.00
_cell.angle_beta   90.00
_cell.angle_gamma   90.00
#
_symmetry.space_group_name_H-M   'P 1'
#
loop_
_entity.id
_entity.type
_entity.pdbx_description
1 polymer ?
#
loop_
_entity_poly.entity_id
_entity_poly.type
_entity_poly.pdbx_seq_one_letter_code
_entity_poly.pdbx_strand_id
1 'polypeptide(L)'
;MAPATLAYHVVIVNGTISLDSSYTYKDDMLVRYATISDIQVHGGIFLALQSMFSAKVTLRFAGAVGYDMTTTGITALRYSRQAETDAETRCRNKWLDPTHDILMTARELMFRLALQGNNTDVAPQSVRVTQRGTEVVYTSDFLFLGLALLLIGLAAISVVPLLMYWWRLGQDVSLSPIEIARAFSAPELLDLGSNLNASRLIKDMDTKEVRYGVVSYESADGNREQTTSQLAFAHPSIVQAPQRGVQY
;
A
#
# COMPACT_ATOMS: atom_id res chain seq x y z
N MET A 1 35.24 -0.98 -42.13
CA MET A 1 34.51 -0.73 -40.87
C MET A 1 34.34 0.77 -40.74
N ALA A 2 33.12 1.25 -40.48
CA ALA A 2 32.85 2.66 -40.25
C ALA A 2 32.59 2.87 -38.74
N PRO A 3 33.19 3.89 -38.11
CA PRO A 3 32.91 4.20 -36.73
C PRO A 3 31.44 4.60 -36.57
N ALA A 4 30.85 4.27 -35.43
CA ALA A 4 29.45 4.51 -35.14
C ALA A 4 29.26 4.94 -33.68
N THR A 5 28.32 5.85 -33.47
CA THR A 5 27.82 6.24 -32.16
C THR A 5 26.64 5.35 -31.81
N LEU A 6 26.76 4.65 -30.69
CA LEU A 6 25.73 3.75 -30.15
C LEU A 6 25.13 4.35 -28.87
N ALA A 7 23.84 4.12 -28.66
CA ALA A 7 23.13 4.42 -27.43
C ALA A 7 23.16 3.18 -26.52
N TYR A 8 23.75 3.34 -25.33
CA TYR A 8 23.88 2.27 -24.33
C TYR A 8 22.92 2.48 -23.16
N HIS A 9 22.45 1.37 -22.59
CA HIS A 9 21.75 1.36 -21.32
C HIS A 9 22.76 1.37 -20.17
N VAL A 10 22.71 2.43 -19.35
CA VAL A 10 23.64 2.64 -18.24
C VAL A 10 22.88 2.83 -16.93
N VAL A 11 23.48 2.34 -15.86
CA VAL A 11 23.00 2.49 -14.49
C VAL A 11 24.03 3.32 -13.72
N ILE A 12 23.54 4.34 -13.01
CA ILE A 12 24.35 5.20 -12.16
C ILE A 12 23.99 4.87 -10.71
N VAL A 13 24.93 4.25 -9.99
CA VAL A 13 24.77 3.90 -8.56
C VAL A 13 25.94 4.50 -7.80
N ASN A 14 25.65 5.27 -6.76
CA ASN A 14 26.67 5.88 -5.88
C ASN A 14 27.78 6.64 -6.63
N GLY A 15 27.42 7.38 -7.68
CA GLY A 15 28.36 8.14 -8.49
C GLY A 15 29.23 7.33 -9.45
N THR A 16 29.04 6.01 -9.52
CA THR A 16 29.68 5.14 -10.51
C THR A 16 28.72 4.88 -11.65
N ILE A 17 29.17 5.09 -12.88
CA ILE A 17 28.44 4.73 -14.09
C ILE A 17 28.88 3.34 -14.57
N SER A 18 27.92 2.48 -14.88
CA SER A 18 28.17 1.13 -15.38
C SER A 18 27.12 0.76 -16.44
N LEU A 19 27.44 -0.20 -17.31
CA LEU A 19 26.45 -0.75 -18.22
C LEU A 19 25.41 -1.56 -17.44
N ASP A 20 24.15 -1.45 -17.83
CA ASP A 20 23.08 -2.25 -17.24
C ASP A 20 23.25 -3.73 -17.63
N SER A 21 23.41 -4.61 -16.63
CA SER A 21 23.56 -6.05 -16.83
C SER A 21 22.33 -6.74 -17.41
N SER A 22 21.17 -6.07 -17.37
CA SER A 22 19.90 -6.60 -17.90
C SER A 22 19.84 -6.54 -19.43
N TYR A 23 20.68 -5.70 -20.04
CA TYR A 23 20.71 -5.45 -21.48
C TYR A 23 22.00 -5.96 -22.10
N THR A 24 21.91 -6.45 -23.34
CA THR A 24 23.03 -7.04 -24.08
C THR A 24 23.43 -6.20 -25.28
N TYR A 25 24.46 -6.64 -26.02
CA TYR A 25 24.88 -6.00 -27.28
C TYR A 25 23.76 -5.93 -28.35
N LYS A 26 22.69 -6.73 -28.21
CA LYS A 26 21.56 -6.73 -29.15
C LYS A 26 20.58 -5.58 -28.92
N ASP A 27 20.57 -5.04 -27.71
CA ASP A 27 19.64 -3.98 -27.30
C ASP A 27 20.21 -2.59 -27.57
N ASP A 28 21.51 -2.50 -27.89
CA ASP A 28 22.19 -1.26 -28.21
C ASP A 28 21.69 -0.70 -29.55
N MET A 29 21.30 0.59 -29.55
CA MET A 29 20.76 1.25 -30.74
C MET A 29 21.82 2.10 -31.45
N LEU A 30 21.92 1.96 -32.77
CA LEU A 30 22.74 2.82 -33.60
C LEU A 30 22.12 4.23 -33.69
N VAL A 31 22.86 5.24 -33.24
CA VAL A 31 22.45 6.63 -33.34
C VAL A 31 22.89 7.23 -34.67
N ARG A 32 24.19 7.11 -34.98
CA ARG A 32 24.77 7.70 -36.19
C ARG A 32 26.08 7.03 -36.57
N TYR A 33 26.34 6.91 -37.88
CA TYR A 33 27.70 6.61 -38.37
C TYR A 33 28.57 7.86 -38.26
N ALA A 34 29.74 7.73 -37.65
CA ALA A 34 30.70 8.81 -37.56
C ALA A 34 31.47 8.96 -38.89
N THR A 35 31.69 10.20 -39.30
CA THR A 35 32.60 10.51 -40.41
C THR A 35 34.02 10.14 -39.97
N ILE A 36 34.79 9.51 -40.85
CA ILE A 36 36.17 9.10 -40.56
C ILE A 36 37.02 10.37 -40.42
N SER A 37 37.14 10.90 -39.22
CA SER A 37 38.05 11.97 -38.86
C SER A 37 38.78 11.58 -37.57
N ASP A 38 40.08 11.35 -37.73
CA ASP A 38 41.17 11.21 -36.77
C ASP A 38 40.95 10.47 -35.42
N ILE A 39 41.88 9.52 -35.21
CA ILE A 39 42.08 8.57 -34.09
C ILE A 39 41.17 7.33 -34.13
N GLN A 40 41.71 6.28 -34.75
CA GLN A 40 41.10 4.94 -34.76
C GLN A 40 41.46 4.17 -33.47
N VAL A 41 40.69 4.37 -32.41
CA VAL A 41 40.81 3.59 -31.15
C VAL A 41 40.52 2.08 -31.36
N HIS A 42 39.91 1.73 -32.50
CA HIS A 42 39.58 0.36 -32.90
C HIS A 42 40.79 -0.58 -32.96
N GLY A 43 41.98 -0.07 -33.33
CA GLY A 43 43.20 -0.89 -33.36
C GLY A 43 43.63 -1.35 -31.97
N GLY A 44 43.54 -0.48 -30.97
CA GLY A 44 43.83 -0.80 -29.58
C GLY A 44 42.81 -1.76 -28.97
N ILE A 45 41.52 -1.54 -29.27
CA ILE A 45 40.44 -2.45 -28.87
C ILE A 45 40.66 -3.84 -29.48
N PHE A 46 40.96 -3.90 -30.77
CA PHE A 46 41.26 -5.15 -31.46
C PHE A 46 42.46 -5.87 -30.84
N LEU A 47 43.56 -5.16 -30.58
CA LEU A 47 44.76 -5.74 -29.97
C LEU A 47 44.46 -6.28 -28.56
N ALA A 48 43.70 -5.55 -27.76
CA ALA A 48 43.28 -5.98 -26.44
C ALA A 48 42.41 -7.25 -26.51
N LEU A 49 41.38 -7.26 -27.34
CA LEU A 49 40.52 -8.43 -27.53
C LEU A 49 41.29 -9.63 -28.10
N GLN A 50 42.19 -9.40 -29.05
CA GLN A 50 43.05 -10.44 -29.59
C GLN A 50 43.94 -11.03 -28.48
N SER A 51 44.53 -10.20 -27.62
CA SER A 51 45.35 -10.68 -26.50
C SER A 51 44.54 -11.50 -25.48
N MET A 52 43.27 -11.16 -25.26
CA MET A 52 42.40 -11.86 -24.32
C MET A 52 41.81 -13.15 -24.88
N PHE A 53 41.41 -13.15 -26.15
CA PHE A 53 40.62 -14.23 -26.75
C PHE A 53 41.37 -15.10 -27.76
N SER A 54 42.58 -14.73 -28.18
CA SER A 54 43.40 -15.56 -29.07
C SER A 54 43.70 -16.91 -28.41
N ALA A 55 43.16 -17.96 -29.02
CA ALA A 55 43.53 -19.33 -28.70
C ALA A 55 43.56 -20.19 -29.94
N LYS A 56 44.34 -21.26 -29.85
CA LYS A 56 44.51 -22.25 -30.90
C LYS A 56 44.53 -23.62 -30.25
N VAL A 57 43.77 -24.54 -30.85
CA VAL A 57 43.75 -25.94 -30.45
C VAL A 57 44.28 -26.74 -31.63
N THR A 58 45.31 -27.53 -31.38
CA THR A 58 45.84 -28.49 -32.36
C THR A 58 45.62 -29.89 -31.84
N LEU A 59 44.81 -30.65 -32.59
CA LEU A 59 44.64 -32.08 -32.40
C LEU A 59 45.56 -32.80 -33.37
N ARG A 60 46.44 -33.65 -32.85
CA ARG A 60 47.33 -34.49 -33.64
C ARG A 60 47.14 -35.96 -33.26
N PHE A 61 47.22 -36.84 -34.25
CA PHE A 61 47.21 -38.28 -34.01
C PHE A 61 48.62 -38.74 -33.62
N ALA A 62 48.78 -39.28 -32.42
CA ALA A 62 50.05 -39.69 -31.82
C ALA A 62 50.25 -41.22 -31.81
N GLY A 63 49.64 -41.93 -32.77
CA GLY A 63 49.81 -43.38 -32.92
C GLY A 63 49.14 -44.18 -31.80
N ALA A 64 49.89 -45.09 -31.16
CA ALA A 64 49.37 -46.01 -30.14
C ALA A 64 48.81 -45.33 -28.87
N VAL A 65 49.18 -44.07 -28.63
CA VAL A 65 48.71 -43.25 -27.50
C VAL A 65 47.37 -42.55 -27.82
N GLY A 66 46.91 -42.61 -29.07
CA GLY A 66 45.66 -42.00 -29.52
C GLY A 66 45.83 -40.57 -30.04
N TYR A 67 44.88 -39.69 -29.72
CA TYR A 67 44.93 -38.27 -30.10
C TYR A 67 45.58 -37.45 -28.98
N ASP A 68 46.58 -36.66 -29.34
CA ASP A 68 47.19 -35.67 -28.46
C ASP A 68 46.60 -34.28 -28.77
N MET A 69 46.25 -33.55 -27.72
CA MET A 69 45.62 -32.24 -27.80
C MET A 69 46.53 -31.19 -27.16
N THR A 70 47.10 -30.33 -27.99
CA THR A 70 47.85 -29.16 -27.51
C THR A 70 46.96 -27.92 -27.64
N THR A 71 46.75 -27.23 -26.54
CA THR A 71 45.99 -25.97 -26.48
C THR A 71 46.93 -24.82 -26.17
N THR A 72 46.86 -23.74 -26.94
CA THR A 72 47.56 -22.48 -26.64
C THR A 72 46.53 -21.37 -26.40
N GLY A 73 46.74 -20.55 -25.36
CA GLY A 73 45.80 -19.51 -24.95
C GLY A 73 44.76 -20.02 -23.95
N ILE A 74 44.28 -19.12 -23.07
CA ILE A 74 43.39 -19.48 -21.96
C ILE A 74 41.94 -19.71 -22.40
N THR A 75 41.52 -19.12 -23.51
CA THR A 75 40.12 -19.21 -23.96
C THR A 75 39.77 -20.59 -24.49
N ALA A 76 40.70 -21.28 -25.16
CA ALA A 76 40.50 -22.67 -25.57
C ALA A 76 40.15 -23.59 -24.40
N LEU A 77 40.74 -23.36 -23.21
CA LEU A 77 40.42 -24.13 -22.02
C LEU A 77 39.10 -23.67 -21.39
N ARG A 78 38.88 -22.34 -21.30
CA ARG A 78 37.68 -21.74 -20.68
C ARG A 78 36.37 -22.20 -21.33
N TYR A 79 36.36 -22.34 -22.65
CA TYR A 79 35.18 -22.77 -23.40
C TYR A 79 35.16 -24.27 -23.69
N SER A 80 36.15 -25.03 -23.21
CA SER A 80 36.14 -26.49 -23.34
C SER A 80 35.15 -27.09 -22.33
N ARG A 81 34.23 -27.91 -22.83
CA ARG A 81 33.31 -28.73 -22.04
C ARG A 81 33.58 -30.19 -22.35
N GLN A 82 33.59 -31.00 -21.31
CA GLN A 82 33.60 -32.45 -21.47
C GLN A 82 32.19 -32.91 -21.87
N ALA A 83 32.07 -33.67 -22.95
CA ALA A 83 30.81 -34.32 -23.31
C ALA A 83 30.52 -35.42 -22.29
N GLU A 84 29.38 -35.31 -21.60
CA GLU A 84 29.02 -36.18 -20.47
C GLU A 84 28.42 -37.52 -20.90
N THR A 85 27.95 -37.65 -22.15
CA THR A 85 27.02 -38.74 -22.56
C THR A 85 27.26 -39.38 -23.93
N ASP A 86 28.40 -39.16 -24.60
CA ASP A 86 28.68 -39.82 -25.88
C ASP A 86 29.81 -40.84 -25.73
N ALA A 87 29.47 -42.09 -25.38
CA ALA A 87 30.41 -43.22 -25.35
C ALA A 87 30.94 -43.62 -26.74
N GLU A 88 30.34 -43.13 -27.82
CA GLU A 88 30.68 -43.50 -29.21
C GLU A 88 31.53 -42.47 -29.96
N THR A 89 31.67 -41.23 -29.48
CA THR A 89 32.46 -40.22 -30.20
C THR A 89 33.87 -40.11 -29.61
N ARG A 90 34.91 -40.47 -30.39
CA ARG A 90 36.34 -40.39 -29.99
C ARG A 90 36.80 -38.98 -29.55
N CYS A 91 36.00 -37.93 -29.78
CA CYS A 91 36.25 -36.57 -29.34
C CYS A 91 35.41 -36.24 -28.08
N ARG A 92 36.00 -36.45 -26.91
CA ARG A 92 35.37 -36.18 -25.61
C ARG A 92 35.23 -34.68 -25.29
N ASN A 93 35.94 -33.82 -26.01
CA ASN A 93 35.96 -32.37 -25.79
C ASN A 93 35.11 -31.66 -26.84
N LYS A 94 34.17 -30.84 -26.38
CA LYS A 94 33.38 -29.91 -27.21
C LYS A 94 33.70 -28.48 -26.76
N TRP A 95 33.68 -27.51 -27.67
CA TRP A 95 33.86 -26.09 -27.33
C TRP A 95 32.52 -25.36 -27.45
N LEU A 96 32.21 -24.56 -26.43
CA LEU A 96 31.07 -23.65 -26.45
C LEU A 96 31.36 -22.45 -27.34
N ASP A 97 30.31 -21.86 -27.91
CA ASP A 97 30.42 -20.63 -28.71
C ASP A 97 30.79 -19.44 -27.79
N PRO A 98 31.98 -18.82 -27.97
CA PRO A 98 32.43 -17.70 -27.14
C PRO A 98 31.93 -16.33 -27.64
N THR A 99 31.16 -16.29 -28.74
CA THR A 99 30.78 -15.04 -29.42
C THR A 99 30.11 -14.05 -28.47
N HIS A 100 29.22 -14.53 -27.60
CA HIS A 100 28.51 -13.67 -26.65
C HIS A 100 29.48 -12.94 -25.70
N ASP A 101 30.40 -13.67 -25.08
CA ASP A 101 31.35 -13.14 -24.11
C ASP A 101 32.36 -12.19 -24.75
N ILE A 102 32.78 -12.49 -25.98
CA ILE A 102 33.66 -11.60 -26.76
C ILE A 102 32.95 -10.27 -27.04
N LEU A 103 31.70 -10.31 -27.51
CA LEU A 103 30.94 -9.11 -27.84
C LEU A 103 30.61 -8.28 -26.60
N MET A 104 30.25 -8.91 -25.49
CA MET A 104 30.02 -8.23 -24.21
C MET A 104 31.30 -7.58 -23.67
N THR A 105 32.44 -8.27 -23.76
CA THR A 105 33.73 -7.71 -23.34
C THR A 105 34.15 -6.54 -24.22
N ALA A 106 33.94 -6.66 -25.54
CA ALA A 106 34.18 -5.56 -26.48
C ALA A 106 33.31 -4.34 -26.16
N ARG A 107 32.02 -4.56 -25.89
CA ARG A 107 31.04 -3.53 -25.49
C ARG A 107 31.50 -2.80 -24.23
N GLU A 108 31.90 -3.53 -23.19
CA GLU A 108 32.38 -2.96 -21.93
C GLU A 108 33.68 -2.16 -22.12
N LEU A 109 34.63 -2.69 -22.90
CA LEU A 109 35.89 -2.00 -23.18
C LEU A 109 35.65 -0.70 -23.95
N MET A 110 34.81 -0.73 -24.98
CA MET A 110 34.44 0.45 -25.76
C MET A 110 33.75 1.52 -24.88
N PHE A 111 32.85 1.10 -24.00
CA PHE A 111 32.17 1.99 -23.07
C PHE A 111 33.16 2.68 -22.11
N ARG A 112 34.06 1.91 -21.48
CA ARG A 112 35.06 2.46 -20.56
C ARG A 112 36.06 3.39 -21.26
N LEU A 113 36.49 3.05 -22.47
CA LEU A 113 37.36 3.91 -23.26
C LEU A 113 36.68 5.24 -23.62
N ALA A 114 35.38 5.20 -23.94
CA ALA A 114 34.60 6.42 -24.19
C ALA A 114 34.52 7.32 -22.95
N LEU A 115 34.40 6.74 -21.75
CA LEU A 115 34.44 7.51 -20.50
C LEU A 115 35.82 8.10 -20.21
N GLN A 116 36.89 7.33 -20.45
CA GLN A 116 38.25 7.77 -20.16
C GLN A 116 38.74 8.86 -21.12
N GLY A 117 38.30 8.84 -22.37
CA GLY A 117 38.64 9.86 -23.37
C GLY A 117 38.10 11.26 -23.06
N ASN A 118 37.20 11.39 -22.08
CA ASN A 118 36.58 12.66 -21.70
C ASN A 118 37.28 13.37 -20.51
N ASN A 119 38.44 12.89 -20.08
CA ASN A 119 39.14 13.39 -18.88
C ASN A 119 40.17 14.50 -19.14
N THR A 120 40.17 15.09 -20.35
CA THR A 120 41.08 16.18 -20.74
C THR A 120 40.28 17.34 -21.34
N ASP A 121 40.06 18.42 -20.59
CA ASP A 121 39.58 19.75 -21.02
C ASP A 121 38.53 19.80 -22.15
N VAL A 122 37.65 18.81 -22.26
CA VAL A 122 36.50 18.86 -23.16
C VAL A 122 35.39 19.61 -22.45
N ALA A 123 34.95 20.73 -23.03
CA ALA A 123 33.83 21.49 -22.51
C ALA A 123 32.64 20.55 -22.23
N PRO A 124 31.95 20.72 -21.08
CA PRO A 124 30.86 19.83 -20.71
C PRO A 124 29.79 19.80 -21.80
N GLN A 125 29.65 18.65 -22.44
CA GLN A 125 28.63 18.42 -23.47
C GLN A 125 27.29 18.07 -22.80
N SER A 126 26.26 18.87 -23.08
CA SER A 126 24.90 18.60 -22.62
C SER A 126 24.23 17.60 -23.56
N VAL A 127 24.33 16.31 -23.23
CA VAL A 127 23.65 15.24 -23.97
C VAL A 127 22.25 15.04 -23.38
N ARG A 128 21.24 14.91 -24.25
CA ARG A 128 19.89 14.56 -23.83
C ARG A 128 19.87 13.10 -23.38
N VAL A 129 19.60 12.87 -22.10
CA VAL A 129 19.48 11.53 -21.51
C VAL A 129 18.02 11.27 -21.18
N THR A 130 17.51 10.09 -21.57
CA THR A 130 16.18 9.64 -21.17
C THR A 130 16.32 8.83 -19.88
N GLN A 131 15.99 9.44 -18.74
CA GLN A 131 15.97 8.75 -17.45
C GLN A 131 14.62 8.05 -17.25
N ARG A 132 14.65 6.77 -16.89
CA ARG A 132 13.48 6.04 -16.39
C ARG A 132 13.59 5.94 -14.88
N GLY A 133 12.55 6.38 -14.17
CA GLY A 133 12.44 6.27 -12.72
C GLY A 133 11.19 5.49 -12.34
N THR A 134 11.19 4.92 -11.13
CA THR A 134 10.00 4.35 -10.53
C THR A 134 9.15 5.47 -9.94
N GLU A 135 8.00 5.74 -10.54
CA GLU A 135 7.01 6.67 -9.99
C GLU A 135 5.92 5.88 -9.27
N VAL A 136 5.56 6.30 -8.05
CA VAL A 136 4.44 5.70 -7.33
C VAL A 136 3.15 6.19 -7.96
N VAL A 137 2.59 5.39 -8.85
CA VAL A 137 1.28 5.65 -9.45
C VAL A 137 0.22 5.16 -8.47
N TYR A 138 -0.49 6.09 -7.83
CA TYR A 138 -1.65 5.75 -7.00
C TYR A 138 -2.85 5.45 -7.91
N THR A 139 -3.20 4.18 -8.02
CA THR A 139 -4.41 3.74 -8.70
C THR A 139 -5.55 3.61 -7.70
N SER A 140 -6.62 4.36 -7.89
CA SER A 140 -7.82 4.24 -7.06
C SER A 140 -8.76 3.17 -7.61
N ASP A 141 -9.04 2.14 -6.82
CA ASP A 141 -10.00 1.10 -7.19
C ASP A 141 -11.45 1.58 -6.96
N PHE A 142 -12.07 2.07 -8.04
CA PHE A 142 -13.46 2.57 -8.00
C PHE A 142 -14.49 1.51 -7.61
N LEU A 143 -14.17 0.21 -7.75
CA LEU A 143 -15.06 -0.88 -7.37
C LEU A 143 -15.29 -0.91 -5.85
N PHE A 144 -14.22 -0.81 -5.05
CA PHE A 144 -14.33 -0.78 -3.59
C PHE A 144 -15.02 0.50 -3.11
N LEU A 145 -14.74 1.64 -3.76
CA LEU A 145 -15.43 2.90 -3.48
C LEU A 145 -16.94 2.79 -3.73
N GLY A 146 -17.33 2.18 -4.85
CA GLY A 146 -18.72 1.95 -5.20
C GLY A 146 -19.45 1.05 -4.20
N LEU A 147 -18.82 -0.06 -3.78
CA LEU A 147 -19.38 -0.96 -2.76
C LEU A 147 -19.55 -0.27 -1.41
N ALA A 148 -18.57 0.53 -0.98
CA ALA A 148 -18.65 1.28 0.27
C ALA A 148 -19.81 2.29 0.26
N LEU A 149 -19.96 3.05 -0.83
CA LEU A 149 -21.06 4.00 -1.00
C LEU A 149 -22.42 3.29 -1.00
N LEU A 150 -22.52 2.12 -1.63
CA LEU A 150 -23.74 1.33 -1.66
C LEU A 150 -24.12 0.82 -0.26
N LEU A 151 -23.15 0.34 0.51
CA LEU A 151 -23.37 -0.09 1.90
C LEU A 151 -23.84 1.05 2.80
N ILE A 152 -23.23 2.23 2.68
CA ILE A 152 -23.64 3.43 3.42
C ILE A 152 -25.07 3.83 3.02
N GLY A 153 -25.39 3.77 1.72
CA GLY A 153 -26.74 4.05 1.21
C GLY A 153 -27.80 3.08 1.76
N LEU A 154 -27.50 1.77 1.75
CA LEU A 154 -28.39 0.75 2.33
C LEU A 154 -28.61 0.96 3.82
N ALA A 155 -27.55 1.29 4.57
CA ALA A 155 -27.66 1.61 5.99
C ALA A 155 -28.57 2.82 6.22
N ALA A 156 -28.40 3.90 5.43
CA ALA A 156 -29.27 5.07 5.52
C ALA A 156 -30.75 4.72 5.22
N ILE A 157 -31.01 3.93 4.17
CA ILE A 157 -32.37 3.48 3.80
C ILE A 157 -32.98 2.64 4.93
N SER A 158 -32.19 1.80 5.61
CA SER A 158 -32.67 0.97 6.73
C SER A 158 -33.14 1.79 7.93
N VAL A 159 -32.62 2.99 8.13
CA VAL A 159 -33.00 3.89 9.23
C VAL A 159 -34.31 4.64 8.93
N VAL A 160 -34.64 4.87 7.66
CA VAL A 160 -35.86 5.59 7.24
C VAL A 160 -37.15 5.00 7.81
N PRO A 161 -37.45 3.68 7.72
CA PRO A 161 -38.70 3.13 8.24
C PRO A 161 -38.83 3.24 9.77
N LEU A 162 -37.72 3.27 10.51
CA LEU A 162 -37.71 3.49 11.96
C LEU A 162 -38.20 4.90 12.32
N LEU A 163 -37.94 5.88 11.46
CA LEU A 163 -38.30 7.28 11.69
C LEU A 163 -39.63 7.68 11.03
N MET A 164 -40.15 6.88 10.11
CA MET A 164 -41.32 7.23 9.28
C MET A 164 -42.63 7.29 10.08
N TYR A 165 -42.76 6.53 11.16
CA TYR A 165 -43.97 6.49 11.99
C TYR A 165 -43.94 7.40 13.23
N TRP A 166 -42.80 8.06 13.51
CA TRP A 166 -42.70 9.02 14.61
C TRP A 166 -43.62 10.23 14.42
N TRP A 167 -43.93 10.60 13.17
CA TRP A 167 -44.83 11.72 12.84
C TRP A 167 -46.33 11.41 13.03
N ARG A 168 -46.70 10.16 13.32
CA ARG A 168 -48.09 9.78 13.65
C ARG A 168 -48.38 9.79 15.15
N LEU A 169 -47.37 10.04 16.00
CA LEU A 169 -47.61 10.38 17.39
C LEU A 169 -48.27 11.76 17.42
N GLY A 170 -49.60 11.78 17.56
CA GLY A 170 -50.43 12.99 17.54
C GLY A 170 -50.28 13.88 18.78
N GLN A 171 -49.10 13.93 19.39
CA GLN A 171 -48.82 14.77 20.55
C GLN A 171 -47.37 15.26 20.46
N ASP A 172 -47.15 16.56 20.69
CA ASP A 172 -45.82 17.12 20.91
C ASP A 172 -45.29 16.59 22.24
N VAL A 173 -44.66 15.40 22.22
CA VAL A 173 -44.05 14.82 23.41
C VAL A 173 -42.83 15.67 23.73
N SER A 174 -42.99 16.61 24.65
CA SER A 174 -41.84 17.34 25.16
C SER A 174 -41.15 16.41 26.16
N LEU A 175 -39.83 16.23 26.04
CA LEU A 175 -39.04 15.59 27.10
C LEU A 175 -38.87 16.53 28.31
N SER A 176 -39.88 17.35 28.60
CA SER A 176 -39.84 18.26 29.72
C SER A 176 -39.87 17.46 31.03
N PRO A 177 -39.06 17.82 32.04
CA PRO A 177 -39.01 17.11 33.32
C PRO A 177 -40.38 16.97 34.00
N ILE A 178 -41.30 17.91 33.75
CA ILE A 178 -42.65 17.92 34.34
C ILE A 178 -43.59 16.90 33.69
N GLU A 179 -43.46 16.68 32.38
CA GLU A 179 -44.21 15.66 31.64
C GLU A 179 -43.69 14.25 31.98
N ILE A 180 -42.37 14.13 32.20
CA ILE A 180 -41.74 12.92 32.74
C ILE A 180 -42.23 12.64 34.17
N ALA A 181 -42.24 13.64 35.07
CA ALA A 181 -42.73 13.49 36.45
C ALA A 181 -44.20 13.05 36.50
N ARG A 182 -45.01 13.51 35.55
CA ARG A 182 -46.39 13.07 35.37
C ARG A 182 -46.50 11.62 34.89
N ALA A 183 -45.65 11.21 33.95
CA ALA A 183 -45.59 9.83 33.46
C ALA A 183 -45.23 8.83 34.59
N PHE A 184 -44.50 9.30 35.62
CA PHE A 184 -44.23 8.55 36.85
C PHE A 184 -45.34 8.66 37.92
N SER A 185 -46.57 8.98 37.51
CA SER A 185 -47.77 8.98 38.37
C SER A 185 -47.67 9.87 39.60
N ALA A 186 -47.07 11.05 39.47
CA ALA A 186 -47.07 12.05 40.54
C ALA A 186 -48.52 12.41 40.92
N PRO A 187 -48.97 12.16 42.17
CA PRO A 187 -50.38 12.22 42.55
C PRO A 187 -51.01 13.61 42.42
N GLU A 188 -50.21 14.66 42.58
CA GLU A 188 -50.62 16.07 42.44
C GLU A 188 -50.86 16.52 40.99
N LEU A 189 -50.44 15.69 40.02
CA LEU A 189 -50.50 15.95 38.57
C LEU A 189 -51.57 15.11 37.85
N LEU A 190 -52.23 14.19 38.56
CA LEU A 190 -53.22 13.26 38.01
C LEU A 190 -54.59 13.91 37.75
N ASP A 191 -54.93 14.97 38.49
CA ASP A 191 -56.21 15.70 38.35
C ASP A 191 -56.23 16.64 37.11
N LEU A 192 -55.06 16.84 36.50
CA LEU A 192 -54.90 17.66 35.29
C LEU A 192 -55.12 16.78 34.05
N GLY A 193 -56.00 17.20 33.13
CA GLY A 193 -56.44 16.40 31.98
C GLY A 193 -55.30 15.76 31.16
N SER A 194 -55.47 14.49 30.75
CA SER A 194 -54.43 13.59 30.19
C SER A 194 -53.56 14.19 29.07
N ASN A 195 -54.05 15.15 28.30
CA ASN A 195 -53.42 15.63 27.05
C ASN A 195 -52.95 17.10 27.09
N LEU A 196 -52.64 17.64 28.27
CA LEU A 196 -52.17 19.02 28.39
C LEU A 196 -50.68 19.16 28.05
N ASN A 197 -50.34 20.19 27.28
CA ASN A 197 -48.95 20.57 26.95
C ASN A 197 -48.23 21.13 28.19
N ALA A 198 -46.93 20.87 28.33
CA ALA A 198 -46.08 21.30 29.45
C ALA A 198 -46.25 22.78 29.84
N SER A 199 -46.38 23.70 28.87
CA SER A 199 -46.57 25.13 29.15
C SER A 199 -47.90 25.45 29.84
N ARG A 200 -48.95 24.65 29.58
CA ARG A 200 -50.24 24.79 30.26
C ARG A 200 -50.24 24.12 31.63
N LEU A 201 -49.53 23.00 31.78
CA LEU A 201 -49.29 22.36 33.07
C LEU A 201 -48.57 23.30 34.04
N ILE A 202 -47.52 23.99 33.58
CA ILE A 202 -46.77 24.94 34.43
C ILE A 202 -47.65 26.12 34.86
N LYS A 203 -48.46 26.67 33.95
CA LYS A 203 -49.36 27.80 34.27
C LYS A 203 -50.40 27.44 35.33
N ASP A 204 -50.87 26.19 35.34
CA ASP A 204 -51.85 25.70 36.31
C ASP A 204 -51.18 25.26 37.63
N MET A 205 -49.94 24.77 37.57
CA MET A 205 -49.13 24.43 38.75
C MET A 205 -48.48 25.61 39.46
N ASP A 206 -48.41 26.80 38.84
CA ASP A 206 -47.79 28.02 39.40
C ASP A 206 -48.35 28.40 40.79
N THR A 207 -49.55 27.92 41.13
CA THR A 207 -50.21 28.19 42.41
C THR A 207 -50.08 27.06 43.45
N LYS A 208 -49.48 25.92 43.12
CA LYS A 208 -49.37 24.76 44.02
C LYS A 208 -47.91 24.49 44.42
N GLU A 209 -47.61 24.67 45.70
CA GLU A 209 -46.31 24.29 46.28
C GLU A 209 -46.25 22.77 46.52
N VAL A 210 -45.20 22.12 46.00
CA VAL A 210 -44.93 20.69 46.17
C VAL A 210 -43.48 20.45 46.60
N ARG A 211 -43.27 19.49 47.52
CA ARG A 211 -41.96 19.08 48.01
C ARG A 211 -41.75 17.58 47.77
N TYR A 212 -40.54 17.19 47.36
CA TYR A 212 -40.16 15.78 47.26
C TYR A 212 -39.74 15.23 48.62
N GLY A 213 -40.24 14.05 48.99
CA GLY A 213 -39.79 13.32 50.16
C GLY A 213 -40.62 12.07 50.45
N VAL A 214 -40.55 11.59 51.69
CA VAL A 214 -41.24 10.38 52.12
C VAL A 214 -42.66 10.75 52.54
N VAL A 215 -43.64 10.09 51.94
CA VAL A 215 -45.06 10.19 52.31
C VAL A 215 -45.50 8.82 52.82
N SER A 216 -46.11 8.79 54.00
CA SER A 216 -46.65 7.56 54.60
C SER A 216 -48.15 7.47 54.28
N TYR A 217 -48.56 6.38 53.66
CA TYR A 217 -49.97 6.08 53.45
C TYR A 217 -50.40 4.98 54.42
N GLU A 218 -51.54 5.23 55.08
CA GLU A 218 -52.22 4.23 55.89
C GLU A 218 -53.19 3.50 54.98
N SER A 219 -52.82 2.29 54.57
CA SER A 219 -53.71 1.44 53.79
C SER A 219 -54.54 0.60 54.76
N ALA A 220 -55.82 0.93 54.88
CA ALA A 220 -56.81 0.13 55.60
C ALA A 220 -57.30 -1.00 54.68
N ASP A 221 -56.44 -1.99 54.44
CA ASP A 221 -56.85 -3.26 53.82
C ASP A 221 -57.14 -4.28 54.92
N GLY A 222 -58.23 -5.04 54.77
CA GLY A 222 -58.94 -5.75 55.83
C GLY A 222 -58.06 -6.44 56.87
N ASN A 223 -58.17 -5.99 58.13
CA ASN A 223 -57.62 -6.54 59.36
C ASN A 223 -56.10 -6.40 59.63
N ARG A 224 -55.34 -5.62 58.85
CA ARG A 224 -53.97 -5.20 59.23
C ARG A 224 -53.72 -3.75 58.86
N GLU A 225 -53.54 -2.88 59.86
CA GLU A 225 -52.98 -1.54 59.63
C GLU A 225 -51.55 -1.69 59.10
N GLN A 226 -51.37 -1.45 57.81
CA GLN A 226 -50.06 -1.50 57.17
C GLN A 226 -49.70 -0.11 56.65
N THR A 227 -48.89 0.61 57.42
CA THR A 227 -48.29 1.86 56.99
C THR A 227 -47.21 1.55 55.97
N THR A 228 -47.34 2.13 54.79
CA THR A 228 -46.36 1.96 53.72
C THR A 228 -45.90 3.34 53.32
N SER A 229 -44.59 3.47 53.14
CA SER A 229 -43.94 4.76 52.93
C SER A 229 -43.32 4.74 51.56
N GLN A 230 -43.66 5.71 50.71
CA GLN A 230 -43.10 5.82 49.36
C GLN A 230 -42.54 7.22 49.13
N LEU A 231 -41.56 7.31 48.24
CA LEU A 231 -40.99 8.57 47.80
C LEU A 231 -41.92 9.21 46.77
N ALA A 232 -42.52 10.34 47.13
CA ALA A 232 -43.47 11.04 46.27
C ALA A 232 -43.29 12.56 46.38
N PHE A 233 -43.81 13.27 45.37
CA PHE A 233 -44.03 14.71 45.45
C PHE A 233 -45.41 14.93 46.09
N ALA A 234 -45.45 15.64 47.21
CA ALA A 234 -46.70 15.98 47.89
C ALA A 234 -46.59 17.34 48.60
N HIS A 235 -47.66 17.78 49.24
CA HIS A 235 -47.70 19.08 49.90
C HIS A 235 -46.67 19.17 51.04
N PRO A 236 -46.02 20.34 51.27
CA PRO A 236 -44.91 20.44 52.22
C PRO A 236 -45.24 20.05 53.66
N SER A 237 -46.52 20.09 54.04
CA SER A 237 -47.01 19.75 55.38
C SER A 237 -46.98 18.24 55.68
N ILE A 238 -47.03 17.38 54.66
CA ILE A 238 -47.11 15.92 54.82
C ILE A 238 -45.82 15.19 54.39
N VAL A 239 -44.83 15.94 53.91
CA VAL A 239 -43.58 15.40 53.35
C VAL A 239 -42.45 15.46 54.36
N GLN A 240 -41.84 14.31 54.64
CA GLN A 240 -40.63 14.21 55.48
C GLN A 240 -39.36 14.04 54.63
N ALA A 241 -38.22 14.50 55.13
CA ALA A 241 -36.95 14.38 54.41
C ALA A 241 -36.48 12.91 54.36
N PRO A 242 -36.02 12.41 53.20
CA PRO A 242 -35.60 11.02 53.06
C PRO A 242 -34.31 10.72 53.82
N GLN A 243 -34.24 9.57 54.49
CA GLN A 243 -33.03 9.12 55.18
C GLN A 243 -32.13 8.33 54.24
N ARG A 244 -30.82 8.59 54.31
CA ARG A 244 -29.83 7.96 53.44
C ARG A 244 -29.68 6.48 53.77
N GLY A 245 -29.90 5.59 52.79
CA GLY A 245 -29.68 4.14 52.91
C GLY A 245 -30.92 3.30 53.24
N VAL A 246 -32.10 3.91 53.31
CA VAL A 246 -33.38 3.21 53.53
C VAL A 246 -34.09 3.00 52.19
N GLN A 247 -34.62 1.80 51.95
CA GLN A 247 -35.49 1.49 50.81
C GLN A 247 -36.94 1.72 51.23
N TYR A 248 -37.68 2.46 50.41
CA TYR A 248 -39.09 2.84 50.60
C TYR A 248 -39.91 2.31 49.43
#